data_AF-A0A353J5S3-F1
#
_entry.id   AF-A0A353J5S3-F1
#
_cell.length_a   1.000
_cell.length_b   1.000
_cell.length_c   1.000
_cell.angle_alpha   90.00
_cell.angle_beta   90.00
_cell.angle_gamma   90.00
#
_symmetry.space_group_name_H-M   'P 1'
#
loop_
_entity.id
_entity.type
_entity.pdbx_description
1 polymer ?
#
loop_
_entity_poly.entity_id
_entity_poly.type
_entity_poly.pdbx_seq_one_letter_code
_entity_poly.pdbx_strand_id
1 'polypeptide(L)'
;MFLKKETEYALRLLGAIEEGCSAEPLSLKTFAKDSGISFLFLQRIAAKLKDAGIIRARKGKVGGYWLSRPRTSIHIIDIIEAIEGPLDSVKGDNAFGKLNRALKLFLKEKTLDELV
;
A
#
# COMPACT_ATOMS: atom_id res chain seq x y z
N MET A 1 17.27 -2.64 -5.80
CA MET A 1 15.98 -2.82 -5.11
C MET A 1 14.94 -3.06 -6.18
N PHE A 2 14.62 -4.34 -6.44
CA PHE A 2 13.45 -4.69 -7.23
C PHE A 2 12.28 -4.73 -6.23
N LEU A 3 11.26 -3.88 -6.43
CA LEU A 3 10.08 -3.88 -5.58
C LEU A 3 9.53 -5.30 -5.46
N LYS A 4 9.25 -5.75 -4.23
CA LYS A 4 8.70 -7.10 -4.04
C LYS A 4 7.30 -7.16 -4.65
N LYS A 5 6.91 -8.36 -5.10
CA LYS A 5 5.53 -8.61 -5.54
C LYS A 5 4.50 -8.19 -4.48
N GLU A 6 4.81 -8.34 -3.20
CA GLU A 6 3.96 -7.85 -2.10
C GLU A 6 3.63 -6.36 -2.22
N THR A 7 4.60 -5.53 -2.59
CA THR A 7 4.44 -4.07 -2.72
C THR A 7 3.62 -3.71 -3.93
N GLU A 8 3.84 -4.38 -5.06
CA GLU A 8 3.01 -4.23 -6.25
C GLU A 8 1.54 -4.55 -5.97
N TYR A 9 1.28 -5.65 -5.27
CA TYR A 9 -0.08 -6.03 -4.91
C TYR A 9 -0.70 -5.12 -3.85
N ALA A 10 0.10 -4.56 -2.95
CA ALA A 10 -0.36 -3.53 -2.02
C ALA A 10 -0.84 -2.28 -2.77
N LEU A 11 -0.08 -1.82 -3.78
CA LEU A 11 -0.47 -0.69 -4.61
C LEU A 11 -1.74 -0.97 -5.39
N ARG A 12 -1.86 -2.15 -6.02
CA ARG A 12 -3.09 -2.56 -6.72
C ARG A 12 -4.30 -2.62 -5.79
N LEU A 13 -4.12 -3.16 -4.58
CA LEU A 13 -5.17 -3.20 -3.57
C LEU A 13 -5.64 -1.80 -3.19
N LEU A 14 -4.70 -0.89 -2.91
CA LEU A 14 -5.00 0.49 -2.53
C LEU A 14 -5.67 1.28 -3.66
N GLY A 15 -5.23 1.08 -4.91
CA GLY A 15 -5.85 1.71 -6.08
C GLY A 15 -7.26 1.23 -6.36
N ALA A 16 -7.61 0.01 -5.96
CA ALA A 16 -8.96 -0.52 -6.07
C ALA A 16 -9.92 0.00 -4.99
N ILE A 17 -9.43 0.67 -3.93
CA ILE A 17 -10.30 1.27 -2.91
C ILE A 17 -10.82 2.62 -3.42
N GLU A 18 -12.14 2.72 -3.56
CA GLU A 18 -12.81 3.96 -3.95
C GLU A 18 -12.76 5.04 -2.86
N GLU A 19 -12.80 6.31 -3.26
CA GLU A 19 -12.91 7.47 -2.37
C GLU A 19 -14.17 8.30 -2.66
N GLY A 20 -14.65 9.03 -1.66
CA GLY A 20 -15.80 9.94 -1.79
C GLY A 20 -17.02 9.51 -0.96
N CYS A 21 -18.08 10.34 -1.01
CA CYS A 21 -19.27 10.17 -0.17
C CYS A 21 -20.09 8.91 -0.46
N SER A 22 -19.94 8.33 -1.66
CA SER A 22 -20.64 7.11 -2.08
C SER A 22 -19.70 5.90 -2.20
N ALA A 23 -18.46 5.99 -1.70
CA ALA A 23 -17.48 4.93 -1.84
C ALA A 23 -17.87 3.69 -1.06
N GLU A 24 -18.03 2.56 -1.75
CA GLU A 24 -18.27 1.28 -1.12
C GLU A 24 -16.96 0.70 -0.55
N PRO A 25 -17.02 -0.03 0.58
CA PRO A 25 -15.87 -0.77 1.07
C PRO A 25 -15.36 -1.77 0.03
N LEU A 26 -14.05 -1.84 -0.13
CA LEU A 26 -13.45 -2.92 -0.90
C LEU A 26 -13.63 -4.26 -0.17
N SER A 27 -14.32 -5.19 -0.81
CA SER A 27 -14.35 -6.59 -0.37
C SER A 27 -13.07 -7.29 -0.80
N LEU A 28 -12.21 -7.62 0.18
CA LEU A 28 -10.96 -8.31 -0.08
C LEU A 28 -11.17 -9.72 -0.68
N LYS A 29 -12.32 -10.36 -0.39
CA LYS A 29 -12.67 -11.65 -1.00
C LYS A 29 -13.00 -11.50 -2.48
N THR A 30 -13.77 -10.46 -2.82
CA THR A 30 -14.13 -10.16 -4.22
C THR A 30 -12.89 -9.77 -4.99
N PHE A 31 -12.09 -8.84 -4.44
CA PHE A 31 -10.81 -8.43 -5.02
C PHE A 31 -9.87 -9.62 -5.27
N ALA A 32 -9.70 -10.52 -4.28
CA ALA A 32 -8.88 -11.72 -4.44
C ALA A 32 -9.33 -12.61 -5.61
N LYS A 33 -10.65 -12.78 -5.78
CA LYS A 33 -11.24 -13.56 -6.86
C LYS A 33 -10.96 -12.90 -8.22
N ASP A 34 -11.17 -11.60 -8.32
CA ASP A 34 -11.07 -10.86 -9.58
C ASP A 34 -9.61 -10.66 -10.01
N SER A 35 -8.71 -10.47 -9.05
CA SER A 35 -7.27 -10.28 -9.31
C SER A 35 -6.50 -11.60 -9.47
N GLY A 36 -7.11 -12.75 -9.18
CA GLY A 36 -6.44 -14.06 -9.17
C GLY A 36 -5.37 -14.22 -8.08
N ILE A 37 -5.43 -13.41 -7.02
CA ILE A 37 -4.45 -13.42 -5.93
C ILE A 37 -5.04 -14.16 -4.74
N SER A 38 -4.23 -15.00 -4.07
CA SER A 38 -4.69 -15.70 -2.87
C SER A 38 -5.24 -14.74 -1.81
N PHE A 39 -6.45 -15.02 -1.32
CA PHE A 39 -7.09 -14.24 -0.27
C PHE A 39 -6.23 -14.13 0.99
N LEU A 40 -5.59 -15.23 1.42
CA LEU A 40 -4.71 -15.23 2.59
C LEU A 40 -3.50 -14.28 2.42
N PHE A 41 -2.99 -14.20 1.20
CA PHE A 41 -1.87 -13.32 0.89
C PHE A 41 -2.29 -11.85 0.92
N LEU A 42 -3.43 -11.53 0.31
CA LEU A 42 -4.03 -10.19 0.39
C LEU A 42 -4.40 -9.81 1.83
N GLN A 43 -4.85 -10.76 2.66
CA GLN A 43 -5.11 -10.50 4.08
C GLN A 43 -3.84 -10.09 4.83
N ARG A 44 -2.69 -10.72 4.53
CA ARG A 44 -1.41 -10.34 5.13
C ARG A 44 -0.98 -8.94 4.71
N ILE A 45 -1.16 -8.59 3.44
CA ILE A 45 -0.89 -7.24 2.92
C ILE A 45 -1.81 -6.22 3.61
N ALA A 46 -3.12 -6.49 3.64
CA ALA A 46 -4.10 -5.62 4.28
C ALA A 46 -3.84 -5.43 5.78
N ALA A 47 -3.37 -6.46 6.48
CA ALA A 47 -2.98 -6.34 7.88
C ALA A 47 -1.81 -5.35 8.06
N LYS A 48 -0.73 -5.49 7.27
CA LYS A 48 0.41 -4.55 7.30
C LYS A 48 -0.02 -3.10 7.04
N LEU A 49 -0.86 -2.89 6.02
CA LEU A 49 -1.38 -1.56 5.67
C LEU A 49 -2.28 -0.99 6.75
N LYS A 50 -3.06 -1.83 7.43
CA LYS A 50 -3.92 -1.43 8.55
C LYS A 50 -3.07 -1.02 9.75
N ASP A 51 -2.05 -1.80 10.08
CA ASP A 51 -1.16 -1.53 11.21
C ASP A 51 -0.35 -0.24 10.98
N ALA A 52 0.02 0.05 9.73
CA ALA A 52 0.60 1.33 9.32
C ALA A 52 -0.41 2.49 9.25
N GLY A 53 -1.69 2.25 9.54
CA GLY A 53 -2.72 3.28 9.53
C GLY A 53 -3.08 3.80 8.14
N ILE A 54 -2.75 3.08 7.06
CA ILE A 54 -3.06 3.47 5.67
C ILE A 54 -4.49 3.09 5.29
N ILE A 55 -4.99 1.97 5.83
CA ILE A 55 -6.36 1.51 5.61
C ILE A 55 -7.11 1.29 6.92
N ARG A 56 -8.43 1.39 6.85
CA ARG A 56 -9.36 0.95 7.90
C ARG A 56 -10.07 -0.32 7.44
N ALA A 57 -10.40 -1.18 8.39
CA ALA A 57 -11.11 -2.43 8.15
C ALA A 57 -12.31 -2.58 9.08
N ARG A 58 -13.46 -2.98 8.53
CA ARG A 58 -14.68 -3.31 9.29
C ARG A 58 -15.12 -4.72 8.94
N LYS A 59 -15.41 -5.53 9.95
CA LYS A 59 -16.00 -6.87 9.77
C LYS A 59 -17.52 -6.75 9.62
N GLY A 60 -18.13 -7.73 8.94
CA GLY A 60 -19.59 -7.86 8.81
C GLY A 60 -20.06 -7.98 7.36
N LYS A 61 -21.37 -8.12 7.19
CA LYS A 61 -22.03 -8.33 5.88
C LYS A 61 -21.85 -7.15 4.91
N VAL A 62 -21.71 -5.93 5.46
CA VAL A 62 -21.41 -4.66 4.75
C VAL A 62 -20.00 -4.16 5.12
N GLY A 63 -19.12 -5.08 5.54
CA GLY A 63 -17.75 -4.77 5.92
C GLY A 63 -16.79 -4.81 4.73
N GLY A 64 -15.59 -4.27 4.93
CA GLY A 64 -14.50 -4.32 3.98
C GLY A 64 -13.41 -3.33 4.35
N TYR A 65 -12.72 -2.80 3.35
CA TYR A 65 -11.56 -1.93 3.52
C TYR A 65 -11.79 -0.56 2.90
N TRP A 66 -11.34 0.47 3.60
CA TRP A 66 -11.34 1.87 3.15
C TRP A 66 -9.95 2.47 3.34
N LEU A 67 -9.64 3.51 2.60
CA LEU A 67 -8.49 4.36 2.92
C LEU A 67 -8.75 5.08 4.24
N SER A 68 -7.70 5.22 5.06
CA SER A 68 -7.78 5.91 6.35
C SER A 68 -7.82 7.43 6.19
N ARG A 69 -7.28 7.93 5.08
CA ARG A 69 -7.13 9.34 4.71
C ARG A 69 -7.16 9.46 3.18
N PRO A 70 -7.38 10.65 2.61
CA PRO A 70 -7.40 10.85 1.15
C PRO A 70 -6.12 10.36 0.46
N ARG A 71 -6.22 9.87 -0.79
CA ARG A 71 -5.11 9.40 -1.63
C ARG A 71 -3.96 10.41 -1.72
N THR A 72 -4.30 11.70 -1.81
CA THR A 72 -3.36 12.83 -1.84
C THR A 72 -2.54 12.98 -0.56
N SER A 73 -2.95 12.34 0.53
CA SER A 73 -2.25 12.34 1.82
C SER A 73 -1.56 11.01 2.12
N ILE A 74 -1.59 10.05 1.20
CA ILE A 74 -0.93 8.74 1.34
C ILE A 74 0.31 8.75 0.44
N HIS A 75 1.50 8.83 1.04
CA HIS A 75 2.74 8.81 0.28
C HIS A 75 3.13 7.38 -0.11
N ILE A 76 3.71 7.22 -1.30
CA ILE A 76 4.15 5.90 -1.79
C ILE A 76 5.19 5.29 -0.86
N ILE A 77 6.06 6.12 -0.29
CA ILE A 77 7.06 5.68 0.68
C ILE A 77 6.45 5.01 1.90
N ASP A 78 5.33 5.52 2.42
CA ASP A 78 4.63 4.94 3.57
C ASP A 78 4.13 3.53 3.23
N ILE A 79 3.64 3.33 2.01
CA ILE A 79 3.16 2.03 1.51
C ILE A 79 4.34 1.05 1.41
N ILE A 80 5.46 1.48 0.84
CA ILE A 80 6.65 0.63 0.69
C ILE A 80 7.20 0.26 2.07
N GLU A 81 7.34 1.22 2.99
CA GLU A 81 7.85 0.97 4.33
C GLU A 81 6.91 0.08 5.16
N ALA A 82 5.60 0.20 4.98
CA ALA A 82 4.62 -0.70 5.61
C ALA A 82 4.77 -2.15 5.13
N ILE A 83 5.13 -2.38 3.87
CA ILE A 83 5.21 -3.72 3.28
C ILE A 83 6.59 -4.35 3.45
N GLU A 84 7.64 -3.61 3.11
CA GLU A 84 9.02 -4.10 3.04
C GLU A 84 9.85 -3.78 4.28
N GLY A 85 9.39 -2.86 5.13
CA GLY A 85 10.13 -2.34 6.27
C GLY A 85 10.93 -1.06 5.93
N PRO A 86 11.64 -0.48 6.92
CA PRO A 86 12.33 0.80 6.75
C PRO A 86 13.38 0.76 5.64
N LEU A 87 13.28 1.69 4.68
CA LEU A 87 14.20 1.79 3.54
C LEU A 87 15.64 2.14 3.95
N ASP A 88 15.82 2.66 5.16
CA ASP A 88 17.13 3.05 5.70
C ASP A 88 17.96 1.87 6.25
N SER A 89 17.44 0.64 6.16
CA SER A 89 18.15 -0.56 6.62
C SER A 89 19.41 -0.85 5.78
N VAL A 90 19.55 -0.25 4.59
CA VAL A 90 20.77 -0.30 3.78
C VAL A 90 21.72 0.81 4.22
N LYS A 91 22.49 0.56 5.29
CA LYS A 91 23.59 1.44 5.70
C LYS A 91 24.83 1.18 4.84
N GLY A 92 25.28 2.20 4.12
CA GLY A 92 26.59 2.20 3.47
C GLY A 92 26.76 3.36 2.50
N ASP A 93 27.92 4.03 2.52
CA ASP A 93 28.29 5.11 1.58
C ASP A 93 28.62 4.60 0.17
N ASN A 94 27.98 3.52 -0.25
CA ASN A 94 28.12 2.93 -1.57
C ASN A 94 27.11 3.52 -2.57
N ALA A 95 27.29 3.25 -3.86
CA ALA A 95 26.40 3.73 -4.91
C ALA A 95 24.93 3.35 -4.68
N PHE A 96 24.70 2.17 -4.08
CA PHE A 96 23.36 1.69 -3.72
C PHE A 96 22.71 2.50 -2.61
N GLY A 97 23.44 2.89 -1.56
CA GLY A 97 22.95 3.76 -0.50
C GLY A 97 22.59 5.16 -1.02
N LYS A 98 23.41 5.70 -1.94
CA LYS A 98 23.11 6.98 -2.62
C LYS A 98 21.83 6.89 -3.47
N LEU A 99 21.66 5.79 -4.23
CA LEU A 99 20.46 5.55 -5.03
C LEU A 99 19.21 5.40 -4.14
N ASN A 100 19.29 4.61 -3.06
CA ASN A 100 18.17 4.45 -2.13
C ASN A 100 17.76 5.78 -1.50
N ARG A 101 18.73 6.63 -1.13
CA ARG A 101 18.45 7.98 -0.62
C ARG A 101 17.78 8.87 -1.67
N ALA A 102 18.25 8.84 -2.91
CA ALA A 102 17.65 9.60 -4.01
C ALA A 102 16.21 9.13 -4.31
N LEU A 103 15.99 7.81 -4.38
CA LEU A 103 14.66 7.23 -4.54
C LEU A 103 13.73 7.59 -3.37
N LYS A 104 14.24 7.58 -2.14
CA LYS A 104 13.47 7.98 -0.96
C LYS A 104 12.97 9.42 -1.08
N LEU A 105 13.85 10.34 -1.48
CA LEU A 105 13.50 11.75 -1.69
C LEU A 105 12.47 11.90 -2.81
N PHE A 106 12.64 11.18 -3.92
CA PHE A 106 11.69 11.19 -5.03
C PHE A 106 10.31 10.66 -4.62
N LEU A 107 10.26 9.55 -3.89
CA LEU A 107 9.01 8.89 -3.49
C LEU A 107 8.28 9.59 -2.34
N LYS A 108 8.96 10.45 -1.57
CA LYS A 108 8.32 11.28 -0.53
C LYS A 108 7.35 12.28 -1.12
N GLU A 109 7.69 12.85 -2.27
CA GLU A 109 6.83 13.81 -2.96
C GLU A 109 5.69 13.13 -3.72
N LYS A 110 5.75 11.80 -3.88
CA LYS A 110 4.77 11.05 -4.66
C LYS A 110 3.68 10.44 -3.79
N THR A 111 2.44 10.67 -4.22
CA THR A 111 1.24 10.22 -3.51
C THR A 111 0.55 9.08 -4.25
N LEU A 112 -0.37 8.40 -3.58
CA LEU A 112 -1.16 7.31 -4.16
C LEU A 112 -2.04 7.79 -5.33
N ASP A 113 -2.46 9.05 -5.32
CA ASP A 113 -3.28 9.66 -6.37
C ASP A 113 -2.56 9.74 -7.72
N GLU A 114 -1.24 9.94 -7.70
CA GLU A 114 -0.44 10.04 -8.93
C GLU A 114 -0.18 8.68 -9.61
N LEU A 115 -0.58 7.57 -8.98
CA LEU A 115 -0.35 6.21 -9.46
C LEU A 115 -1.63 5.48 -9.92
N VAL A 116 -2.81 6.01 -9.65
CA VAL A 116 -4.10 5.33 -9.85
C VAL A 116 -5.06 6.23 -10.61
#